data_AF-A0A2E5T259-F1
#
_entry.id   AF-A0A2E5T259-F1
#
_cell.length_a   1.000
_cell.length_b   1.000
_cell.length_c   1.000
_cell.angle_alpha   90.00
_cell.angle_beta   90.00
_cell.angle_gamma   90.00
#
_symmetry.space_group_name_H-M   'P 1'
#
loop_
_entity.id
_entity.type
_entity.pdbx_description
1 polymer ?
#
loop_
_entity_poly.entity_id
_entity_poly.type
_entity_poly.pdbx_seq_one_letter_code
_entity_poly.pdbx_strand_id
1 'polypeptide(L)'
;MEHQDWETHIVHCKMGNATNVKKQNNSKKKRHNYYNKEDKLNSQIEEGKLKHKKISNDLKEEFKKWRNSRGFTQKDIANKLAVPVQMINKFENGTMNHDPKLVSKIKRIMN
;
A
#
# COMPACT_ATOMS: atom_id res chain seq x y z
N MET A 1 55.83 15.34 -29.42
CA MET A 1 54.38 15.40 -29.17
C MET A 1 53.85 14.05 -29.61
N GLU A 2 53.86 13.10 -28.69
CA GLU A 2 53.47 11.71 -28.97
C GLU A 2 51.95 11.63 -28.90
N HIS A 3 51.34 11.14 -29.98
CA HIS A 3 49.90 11.08 -30.13
C HIS A 3 49.39 9.86 -29.37
N GLN A 4 48.27 9.99 -28.65
CA GLN A 4 47.67 8.85 -27.95
C GLN A 4 47.17 7.82 -28.96
N ASP A 5 47.74 6.62 -28.94
CA ASP A 5 47.28 5.48 -29.71
C ASP A 5 46.08 4.84 -29.00
N TRP A 6 44.87 5.19 -29.42
CA TRP A 6 43.67 4.55 -28.91
C TRP A 6 43.34 3.28 -29.69
N GLU A 7 43.85 2.16 -29.20
CA GLU A 7 43.43 0.83 -29.65
C GLU A 7 42.01 0.53 -29.15
N THR A 8 41.05 0.42 -30.08
CA THR A 8 39.65 0.10 -29.76
C THR A 8 39.48 -1.36 -29.36
N HIS A 9 39.16 -1.60 -28.08
CA HIS A 9 38.80 -2.93 -27.59
C HIS A 9 37.29 -3.18 -27.69
N ILE A 10 36.89 -4.14 -28.53
CA ILE A 10 35.48 -4.51 -28.72
C ILE A 10 35.11 -5.65 -27.77
N VAL A 11 34.34 -5.33 -26.74
CA VAL A 11 33.84 -6.31 -25.76
C VAL A 11 32.63 -7.05 -26.34
N HIS A 12 32.82 -8.30 -26.73
CA HIS A 12 31.74 -9.20 -27.08
C HIS A 12 31.19 -9.84 -25.80
N CYS A 13 30.04 -9.37 -25.32
CA CYS A 13 29.32 -10.07 -24.26
C CYS A 13 28.79 -11.39 -24.83
N LYS A 14 29.33 -12.51 -24.33
CA LYS A 14 28.79 -13.85 -24.60
C LYS A 14 27.36 -13.87 -24.08
N MET A 15 26.39 -13.82 -24.98
CA MET A 15 24.98 -14.02 -24.67
C MET A 15 24.89 -15.39 -24.01
N GLY A 16 24.78 -15.40 -22.68
CA GLY A 16 24.54 -16.62 -21.92
C GLY A 16 23.33 -17.31 -22.54
N ASN A 17 23.45 -18.61 -22.83
CA ASN A 17 22.43 -19.42 -23.48
C ASN A 17 21.05 -18.93 -23.08
N ALA A 18 20.31 -18.38 -24.05
CA ALA A 18 18.94 -17.99 -23.84
C ALA A 18 18.19 -19.24 -23.38
N THR A 19 17.97 -19.38 -22.08
CA THR A 19 16.97 -20.28 -21.54
C THR A 19 15.62 -19.67 -21.90
N ASN A 20 15.30 -19.78 -23.19
CA ASN A 20 13.96 -19.64 -23.73
C ASN A 20 13.19 -20.91 -23.33
N VAL A 21 13.17 -21.22 -22.03
CA VAL A 21 12.03 -21.91 -21.46
C VAL A 21 10.93 -20.89 -21.64
N LYS A 22 10.15 -21.06 -22.70
CA LYS A 22 8.85 -20.41 -22.86
C LYS A 22 8.08 -20.72 -21.59
N LYS A 23 8.22 -19.87 -20.58
CA LYS A 23 7.34 -19.85 -19.43
C LYS A 23 6.03 -19.43 -20.05
N GLN A 24 5.19 -20.43 -20.34
CA GLN A 24 3.82 -20.22 -20.77
C GLN A 24 3.17 -19.46 -19.62
N ASN A 25 3.25 -18.13 -19.69
CA ASN A 25 2.43 -17.26 -18.89
C ASN A 25 1.03 -17.49 -19.42
N ASN A 26 0.35 -18.49 -18.86
CA ASN A 26 -1.10 -18.62 -18.90
C ASN A 26 -1.70 -17.46 -18.12
N SER A 27 -1.42 -16.22 -18.54
CA SER A 27 -2.18 -15.06 -18.15
C SER A 27 -3.49 -15.15 -18.93
N LYS A 28 -4.40 -16.02 -18.45
CA LYS A 28 -5.82 -15.90 -18.77
C LYS A 28 -6.16 -14.44 -18.53
N LYS A 29 -6.34 -13.65 -19.60
CA LYS A 29 -6.80 -12.27 -19.49
C LYS A 29 -8.08 -12.33 -18.68
N LYS A 30 -8.03 -11.91 -17.42
CA LYS A 30 -9.21 -11.88 -16.57
C LYS A 30 -10.19 -10.99 -17.31
N ARG A 31 -11.29 -11.56 -17.79
CA ARG A 31 -12.41 -10.80 -18.34
C ARG A 31 -12.89 -9.94 -17.19
N HIS A 32 -12.47 -8.67 -17.16
CA HIS A 32 -13.00 -7.72 -16.20
C HIS A 32 -14.48 -7.57 -16.56
N ASN A 33 -15.35 -8.21 -15.78
CA ASN A 33 -16.77 -7.99 -15.88
C ASN A 33 -16.98 -6.52 -15.49
N TYR A 34 -17.13 -5.65 -16.48
CA TYR A 34 -17.33 -4.22 -16.26
C TYR A 34 -18.76 -4.04 -15.77
N TYR A 35 -18.98 -4.32 -14.48
CA TYR A 35 -20.12 -3.74 -13.79
C TYR A 35 -19.87 -2.24 -13.74
N ASN A 36 -20.80 -1.47 -14.29
CA ASN A 36 -20.73 -0.02 -14.24
C ASN A 36 -20.78 0.39 -12.76
N LYS A 37 -19.78 1.16 -12.33
CA LYS A 37 -19.60 1.52 -10.92
C LYS A 37 -20.79 2.33 -10.39
N GLU A 38 -21.45 3.05 -11.30
CA GLU A 38 -22.64 3.85 -11.08
C GLU A 38 -23.85 2.99 -10.74
N ASP A 39 -24.10 1.91 -11.48
CA ASP A 39 -25.22 1.01 -11.24
C ASP A 39 -25.16 0.41 -9.82
N LYS A 40 -23.95 0.03 -9.39
CA LYS A 40 -23.74 -0.48 -8.03
C LYS A 40 -23.99 0.59 -6.97
N LEU A 41 -23.61 1.84 -7.23
CA LEU A 41 -23.86 2.94 -6.31
C LEU A 41 -25.37 3.22 -6.21
N ASN A 42 -26.07 3.24 -7.35
CA ASN A 42 -27.50 3.47 -7.44
C ASN A 42 -28.29 2.37 -6.70
N SER A 43 -27.97 1.09 -6.89
CA SER A 43 -28.58 0.01 -6.11
C SER A 43 -28.33 0.16 -4.61
N GLN A 44 -27.13 0.58 -4.20
CA GLN A 44 -26.82 0.82 -2.78
C GLN A 44 -27.55 2.05 -2.20
N ILE A 45 -27.87 3.04 -3.03
CA ILE A 45 -28.69 4.20 -2.67
C ILE A 45 -30.14 3.76 -2.48
N GLU A 46 -30.72 3.04 -3.44
CA GLU A 46 -32.09 2.52 -3.35
C GLU A 46 -32.28 1.60 -2.14
N GLU A 47 -31.30 0.74 -1.84
CA GLU A 47 -31.32 -0.13 -0.67
C GLU A 47 -31.05 0.60 0.67
N GLY A 48 -30.70 1.90 0.64
CA GLY A 48 -30.36 2.68 1.83
C GLY A 48 -29.07 2.23 2.55
N LYS A 49 -28.21 1.45 1.89
CA LYS A 49 -26.98 0.86 2.48
C LYS A 49 -25.70 1.64 2.14
N LEU A 50 -25.81 2.80 1.50
CA LEU A 50 -24.65 3.63 1.14
C LEU A 50 -23.98 4.22 2.39
N LYS A 51 -22.97 3.52 2.92
CA LYS A 51 -22.16 3.97 4.05
C LYS A 51 -20.67 3.82 3.77
N HIS A 52 -19.88 4.77 4.29
CA HIS A 52 -18.42 4.67 4.21
C HIS A 52 -17.91 3.56 5.13
N LYS A 53 -16.97 2.75 4.62
CA LYS A 53 -16.25 1.77 5.43
C LYS A 53 -15.42 2.49 6.49
N LYS A 54 -15.69 2.19 7.76
CA LYS A 54 -14.90 2.67 8.91
C LYS A 54 -13.79 1.68 9.26
N ILE A 55 -12.87 2.12 10.11
CA ILE A 55 -11.84 1.27 10.71
C ILE A 55 -12.51 0.26 11.66
N SER A 56 -11.95 -0.94 11.80
CA SER A 56 -12.47 -1.95 12.73
C SER A 56 -12.23 -1.55 14.18
N ASN A 57 -13.19 -1.88 15.06
CA ASN A 57 -13.08 -1.59 16.49
C ASN A 57 -11.90 -2.31 17.14
N ASP A 58 -11.60 -3.53 16.72
CA ASP A 58 -10.50 -4.31 17.31
C ASP A 58 -9.15 -3.63 17.07
N LEU A 59 -8.95 -3.11 15.85
CA LEU A 59 -7.68 -2.52 15.45
C LEU A 59 -7.41 -1.18 16.13
N LYS A 60 -8.46 -0.36 16.38
CA LYS A 60 -8.30 0.87 17.17
C LYS A 60 -7.96 0.57 18.63
N GLU A 61 -8.55 -0.47 19.21
CA GLU A 61 -8.32 -0.85 20.61
C GLU A 61 -6.95 -1.47 20.81
N GLU A 62 -6.54 -2.35 19.90
CA GLU A 62 -5.22 -2.95 19.87
C GLU A 62 -4.13 -1.87 19.76
N PHE A 63 -4.31 -0.91 18.84
CA PHE A 63 -3.39 0.21 18.68
C PHE A 63 -3.32 1.09 19.94
N LYS A 64 -4.47 1.40 20.56
CA LYS A 64 -4.52 2.20 21.81
C LYS A 64 -3.81 1.48 22.96
N LYS A 65 -4.02 0.17 23.11
CA LYS A 65 -3.33 -0.67 24.10
C LYS A 65 -1.83 -0.69 23.85
N TRP A 66 -1.40 -0.93 22.61
CA TRP A 66 0.00 -0.94 22.22
C TRP A 66 0.68 0.43 22.46
N ARG A 67 -0.01 1.53 22.17
CA ARG A 67 0.51 2.88 22.42
C ARG A 67 0.72 3.12 23.92
N ASN A 68 -0.29 2.76 24.73
CA ASN A 68 -0.24 2.93 26.18
C ASN A 68 0.82 2.03 26.84
N SER A 69 0.99 0.79 26.37
CA SER A 69 2.00 -0.13 26.93
C SER A 69 3.43 0.33 26.68
N ARG A 70 3.67 1.09 25.60
CA ARG A 70 4.98 1.68 25.29
C ARG A 70 5.16 3.10 25.81
N GLY A 71 4.15 3.67 26.47
CA GLY A 71 4.22 5.04 27.00
C GLY A 71 4.28 6.13 25.92
N PHE A 72 3.89 5.84 24.68
CA PHE A 72 3.93 6.84 23.60
C PHE A 72 2.72 7.79 23.65
N THR A 73 2.95 9.06 23.37
CA THR A 73 1.86 10.01 23.14
C THR A 73 1.34 9.91 21.71
N GLN A 74 0.14 10.42 21.46
CA GLN A 74 -0.41 10.49 20.10
C GLN A 74 0.49 11.33 19.17
N LYS A 75 1.18 12.34 19.70
CA LYS A 75 2.11 13.21 18.96
C LYS A 75 3.36 12.44 18.54
N ASP A 76 3.91 11.61 19.43
CA ASP A 76 5.11 10.82 19.11
C ASP A 76 4.83 9.82 18.00
N ILE A 77 3.68 9.15 18.05
CA ILE A 77 3.25 8.23 17.00
C ILE A 77 3.00 8.95 15.68
N ALA A 78 2.36 10.12 15.73
CA ALA A 78 2.11 10.94 14.55
C ALA A 78 3.42 11.34 13.85
N ASN A 79 4.42 11.78 14.63
CA ASN A 79 5.76 12.08 14.13
C ASN A 79 6.44 10.85 13.52
N LYS A 80 6.38 9.70 14.20
CA LYS A 80 6.98 8.43 13.72
C LYS A 80 6.34 7.91 12.43
N LEU A 81 5.05 8.17 12.23
CA LEU A 81 4.29 7.77 11.04
C LEU A 81 4.35 8.81 9.91
N ALA A 82 4.92 9.99 10.19
CA ALA A 82 4.86 11.19 9.37
C ALA A 82 3.41 11.50 8.94
N VAL A 83 2.50 11.57 9.92
CA VAL A 83 1.09 11.92 9.72
C VAL A 83 0.65 13.01 10.69
N PRO A 84 -0.40 13.78 10.36
CA PRO A 84 -0.94 14.76 11.29
C PRO A 84 -1.47 14.11 12.57
N VAL A 85 -1.25 14.75 13.73
CA VAL A 85 -1.74 14.26 15.04
C VAL A 85 -3.25 14.05 15.04
N GLN A 86 -4.00 14.92 14.34
CA GLN A 86 -5.45 14.81 14.20
C GLN A 86 -5.88 13.50 13.55
N MET A 87 -5.09 12.92 12.65
CA MET A 87 -5.40 11.63 12.01
C MET A 87 -5.31 10.48 13.01
N ILE A 88 -4.31 10.49 13.89
CA ILE A 88 -4.17 9.50 14.97
C ILE A 88 -5.32 9.62 15.98
N ASN A 89 -5.73 10.83 16.33
CA ASN A 89 -6.87 11.06 17.21
C ASN A 89 -8.18 10.53 16.56
N LYS A 90 -8.45 10.87 15.30
CA LYS A 90 -9.63 10.35 14.57
C LYS A 90 -9.61 8.84 14.39
N PHE A 91 -8.42 8.25 14.29
CA PHE A 91 -8.23 6.80 14.22
C PHE A 91 -8.58 6.13 15.56
N GLU A 92 -8.05 6.63 16.68
CA GLU A 92 -8.38 6.10 18.02
C GLU A 92 -9.87 6.28 18.39
N ASN A 93 -10.49 7.35 17.92
CA ASN A 93 -11.92 7.61 18.13
C ASN A 93 -12.84 6.82 17.17
N GLY A 94 -12.30 6.16 16.15
CA GLY A 94 -13.07 5.38 15.17
C GLY A 94 -13.92 6.21 14.20
N THR A 95 -13.76 7.54 14.17
CA THR A 95 -14.50 8.42 13.26
C THR A 95 -13.92 8.43 11.84
N MET A 96 -12.65 8.03 11.71
CA MET A 96 -11.93 8.01 10.45
C MET A 96 -12.44 6.92 9.49
N ASN A 97 -12.55 7.28 8.21
CA ASN A 97 -12.82 6.32 7.14
C ASN A 97 -11.62 5.40 6.95
N HIS A 98 -11.86 4.19 6.49
CA HIS A 98 -10.80 3.20 6.31
C HIS A 98 -9.78 3.67 5.26
N ASP A 99 -8.57 4.02 5.71
CA ASP A 99 -7.41 4.29 4.86
C ASP A 99 -6.42 3.11 4.93
N PRO A 100 -6.27 2.32 3.87
CA PRO A 100 -5.36 1.18 3.86
C PRO A 100 -3.89 1.58 4.02
N LYS A 101 -3.49 2.78 3.58
CA LYS A 101 -2.11 3.27 3.73
C LYS A 101 -1.79 3.54 5.19
N LEU A 102 -2.69 4.23 5.91
CA LEU A 102 -2.49 4.48 7.34
C LEU A 102 -2.51 3.17 8.14
N VAL A 103 -3.47 2.28 7.86
CA VAL A 103 -3.60 0.99 8.57
C VAL A 103 -2.35 0.13 8.40
N SER A 104 -1.78 0.06 7.19
CA SER A 104 -0.55 -0.70 6.94
C SER A 104 0.66 -0.13 7.68
N LYS A 105 0.82 1.21 7.72
CA LYS A 105 1.88 1.83 8.51
C LYS A 105 1.74 1.54 10.01
N ILE A 106 0.51 1.61 10.54
CA ILE A 106 0.23 1.33 11.96
C ILE A 106 0.55 -0.13 12.29
N LYS A 107 0.08 -1.08 11.48
CA LYS A 107 0.39 -2.50 11.66
C LYS A 107 1.90 -2.76 11.65
N ARG A 108 2.64 -2.11 10.75
CA ARG A 108 4.11 -2.23 10.68
C ARG A 108 4.85 -1.69 11.90
N ILE A 109 4.28 -0.72 12.61
CA ILE A 109 4.88 -0.19 13.84
C ILE A 109 4.55 -1.07 15.05
N MET A 110 3.38 -1.72 15.03
CA MET A 110 2.94 -2.61 16.10
C MET A 110 3.67 -3.96 16.09
N ASN A 111 3.96 -4.44 14.89
CA ASN A 111 4.71 -5.67 14.60
C ASN A 111 6.22 -5.47 14.69
#